data_AF-A0A6N7ZQR8-F1
#
_entry.id   AF-A0A6N7ZQR8-F1
#
_cell.length_a   1.000
_cell.length_b   1.000
_cell.length_c   1.000
_cell.angle_alpha   90.00
_cell.angle_beta   90.00
_cell.angle_gamma   90.00
#
_symmetry.space_group_name_H-M   'P 1'
#
loop_
_entity.id
_entity.type
_entity.pdbx_description
1 polymer ?
#
loop_
_entity_poly.entity_id
_entity_poly.type
_entity_poly.pdbx_seq_one_letter_code
_entity_poly.pdbx_strand_id
1 'polypeptide(L)'
;MSNLSEITNECPPDGILNFDVHGDFITDHFRGLVIDDRWRDAVEGLKASLIGASYDHVFAILKGEMKLVGINEIDMVEDGECEDYLEELNWKFGDILIREGRYYRAYAVVTSYGDEDIPWGLNNREANIVERAWHYADDRGNDLVFQHRFGMTYCYVFMHEVRDVPPWVSPLTNPNASIKKTIETRGLEERGWRKQYGKLYNVPPHQSESSHHLTPDIPLDATRYTVFEHDERELEENLGRWREKIIEQANGEYRRHDFGGKIGEVDIPLAPLMIWALHRTKKKGLPEWKRVCPSGIKMSGDDPCHTDWMIGAGIPLEAYEDREFKDASYQLMYQIQGETFNPGFNVLVAGKLRAVGTTVHPKMPRYERCTEEHIAIIPDAGPRWYECVRNAAGVIVENGGAMSHLAVVGIDERFLIIREENAREKYPPGMTIAIDTVERRVEILTATGLREPPSV
;
A
#
# COMPACT_ATOMS: atom_id res chain seq x y z
N MET A 1 -53.67 3.10 71.27
CA MET A 1 -53.22 3.66 69.98
C MET A 1 -52.15 2.70 69.49
N SER A 2 -52.39 1.82 68.52
CA SER A 2 -53.00 2.08 67.21
C SER A 2 -53.73 0.83 66.70
N ASN A 3 -54.84 1.06 65.99
CA ASN A 3 -55.72 0.06 65.43
C ASN A 3 -55.01 -0.82 64.39
N LEU A 4 -55.03 -2.14 64.61
CA LEU A 4 -54.88 -3.15 63.57
C LEU A 4 -56.27 -3.38 62.97
N SER A 5 -56.60 -2.61 61.93
CA SER A 5 -57.76 -2.88 61.09
C SER A 5 -57.42 -4.02 60.13
N GLU A 6 -58.33 -4.98 60.06
CA GLU A 6 -58.39 -6.11 59.14
C GLU A 6 -57.99 -5.69 57.72
N ILE A 7 -56.91 -6.28 57.20
CA ILE A 7 -56.66 -6.32 55.76
C ILE A 7 -57.53 -7.46 55.24
N THR A 8 -58.70 -7.10 54.73
CA THR A 8 -59.52 -8.01 53.94
C THR A 8 -58.75 -8.36 52.67
N ASN A 9 -58.49 -9.65 52.45
CA ASN A 9 -58.03 -10.21 51.18
C ASN A 9 -59.18 -10.10 50.16
N GLU A 10 -59.47 -8.88 49.70
CA GLU A 10 -60.23 -8.69 48.48
C GLU A 10 -59.29 -8.99 47.31
N CYS A 11 -59.47 -10.16 46.72
CA CYS A 11 -58.90 -10.46 45.40
C CYS A 11 -59.41 -9.38 44.44
N PRO A 12 -58.53 -8.60 43.78
CA PRO A 12 -59.01 -7.57 42.85
C PRO A 12 -59.87 -8.26 41.77
N PRO A 13 -60.99 -7.65 41.35
CA PRO A 13 -61.86 -8.22 40.32
C PRO A 13 -61.03 -8.49 39.07
N ASP A 14 -61.22 -9.66 38.46
CA ASP A 14 -60.51 -10.18 37.28
C ASP A 14 -60.09 -9.05 36.33
N GLY A 15 -58.89 -8.53 36.54
CA GLY A 15 -58.37 -7.42 35.76
C GLY A 15 -58.08 -7.95 34.38
N ILE A 16 -58.98 -7.70 33.43
CA ILE A 16 -58.73 -8.01 32.02
C ILE A 16 -57.54 -7.14 31.61
N LEU A 17 -56.38 -7.78 31.46
CA LEU A 17 -55.18 -7.16 30.94
C LEU A 17 -55.40 -6.97 29.43
N ASN A 18 -55.68 -5.75 29.02
CA ASN A 18 -55.72 -5.39 27.61
C ASN A 18 -54.30 -4.99 27.19
N PHE A 19 -53.81 -5.59 26.11
CA PHE A 19 -52.59 -5.16 25.43
C PHE A 19 -52.95 -4.87 23.98
N ASP A 20 -52.33 -3.82 23.44
CA ASP A 20 -52.45 -3.45 22.04
C ASP A 20 -51.27 -4.03 21.27
N VAL A 21 -51.56 -4.69 20.15
CA VAL A 21 -50.54 -5.23 19.25
C VAL A 21 -50.42 -4.29 18.05
N HIS A 22 -49.26 -3.68 17.92
CA HIS A 22 -48.97 -2.74 16.84
C HIS A 22 -48.21 -3.45 15.70
N GLY A 23 -48.67 -3.30 14.46
CA GLY A 23 -48.06 -3.95 13.30
C GLY A 23 -46.65 -3.46 12.99
N ASP A 24 -46.41 -2.15 13.11
CA ASP A 24 -45.11 -1.52 12.91
C ASP A 24 -44.06 -2.09 13.88
N PHE A 25 -44.42 -2.22 15.17
CA PHE A 25 -43.58 -2.85 16.18
C PHE A 25 -43.19 -4.29 15.80
N ILE A 26 -44.12 -5.09 15.28
CA ILE A 26 -43.80 -6.46 14.82
C ILE A 26 -42.78 -6.41 13.69
N THR A 27 -42.98 -5.53 12.71
CA THR A 27 -42.07 -5.35 11.57
C THR A 27 -40.66 -5.00 12.06
N ASP A 28 -40.54 -3.98 12.90
CA ASP A 28 -39.27 -3.47 13.40
C ASP A 28 -38.57 -4.49 14.30
N HIS A 29 -39.31 -5.18 15.16
CA HIS A 29 -38.76 -6.23 16.02
C HIS A 29 -38.08 -7.34 15.22
N PHE A 30 -38.78 -7.86 14.20
CA PHE A 30 -38.25 -8.96 13.39
C PHE A 30 -37.15 -8.51 12.42
N ARG A 31 -37.22 -7.29 11.89
CA ARG A 31 -36.11 -6.69 11.14
C ARG A 31 -34.87 -6.50 12.01
N GLY A 32 -35.03 -6.06 13.26
CA GLY A 32 -33.95 -5.97 14.24
C GLY A 32 -33.26 -7.32 14.45
N LEU A 33 -34.02 -8.42 14.55
CA LEU A 33 -33.45 -9.77 14.62
C LEU A 33 -32.62 -10.14 13.38
N VAL A 34 -32.96 -9.65 12.18
CA VAL A 34 -32.14 -9.86 10.98
C VAL A 34 -30.81 -9.13 11.10
N ILE A 35 -30.82 -7.87 11.55
CA ILE A 35 -29.60 -7.05 11.76
C ILE A 35 -28.70 -7.68 12.84
N ASP A 36 -29.29 -8.29 13.85
CA ASP A 36 -28.61 -9.04 14.91
C ASP A 36 -28.06 -10.41 14.49
N ASP A 37 -28.07 -10.73 13.18
CA ASP A 37 -27.60 -12.01 12.63
C ASP A 37 -28.47 -13.22 13.08
N ARG A 38 -29.71 -12.95 13.48
CA ARG A 38 -30.72 -13.93 13.91
C ARG A 38 -31.85 -14.04 12.89
N TRP A 39 -31.53 -13.95 11.60
CA TRP A 39 -32.51 -13.92 10.53
C TRP A 39 -33.40 -15.19 10.47
N ARG A 40 -32.89 -16.35 10.91
CA ARG A 40 -33.70 -17.59 10.99
C ARG A 40 -34.78 -17.49 12.05
N ASP A 41 -34.43 -16.97 13.23
CA ASP A 41 -35.38 -16.69 14.30
C ASP A 41 -36.40 -15.65 13.83
N ALA A 42 -35.96 -14.66 13.04
CA ALA A 42 -36.84 -13.66 12.47
C ALA A 42 -37.88 -14.26 11.53
N VAL A 43 -37.43 -15.13 10.62
CA VAL A 43 -38.29 -15.82 9.65
C VAL A 43 -39.29 -16.71 10.36
N GLU A 44 -38.84 -17.59 11.26
CA GLU A 44 -39.71 -18.55 11.94
C GLU A 44 -40.65 -17.86 12.93
N GLY A 45 -40.15 -16.86 13.66
CA GLY A 45 -40.96 -16.07 14.58
C GLY A 45 -42.04 -15.28 13.85
N LEU A 46 -41.70 -14.55 12.78
CA LEU A 46 -42.67 -13.78 12.00
C LEU A 46 -43.69 -14.70 11.32
N LYS A 47 -43.24 -15.85 10.79
CA LYS A 47 -44.11 -16.86 10.19
C LYS A 47 -45.11 -17.44 11.19
N ALA A 48 -44.71 -17.62 12.45
CA ALA A 48 -45.57 -18.09 13.53
C ALA A 48 -46.54 -17.00 14.01
N SER A 49 -46.11 -15.73 14.01
CA SER A 49 -46.95 -14.59 14.37
C SER A 49 -48.02 -14.28 13.33
N LEU A 50 -47.75 -14.50 12.04
CA LEU A 50 -48.67 -14.21 10.94
C LEU A 50 -49.40 -15.46 10.44
N ILE A 51 -50.56 -15.75 11.05
CA ILE A 51 -51.40 -16.89 10.66
C ILE A 51 -51.83 -16.73 9.19
N GLY A 52 -51.50 -17.72 8.35
CA GLY A 52 -51.86 -17.75 6.94
C GLY A 52 -50.89 -17.02 5.99
N ALA A 53 -49.88 -16.31 6.49
CA ALA A 53 -48.86 -15.70 5.63
C ALA A 53 -47.99 -16.75 4.94
N SER A 54 -47.56 -16.53 3.69
CA SER A 54 -46.56 -17.37 3.02
C SER A 54 -45.14 -16.98 3.44
N TYR A 55 -44.14 -17.80 3.10
CA TYR A 55 -42.73 -17.39 3.25
C TYR A 55 -42.39 -16.17 2.37
N ASP A 56 -43.05 -16.02 1.21
CA ASP A 56 -42.85 -14.85 0.35
C ASP A 56 -43.30 -13.56 1.06
N HIS A 57 -44.42 -13.59 1.79
CA HIS A 57 -44.85 -12.44 2.60
C HIS A 57 -43.86 -12.13 3.71
N VAL A 58 -43.37 -13.16 4.41
CA VAL A 58 -42.35 -13.00 5.47
C VAL A 58 -41.08 -12.39 4.89
N PHE A 59 -40.58 -12.89 3.77
CA PHE A 59 -39.39 -12.34 3.13
C PHE A 59 -39.62 -10.93 2.59
N ALA A 60 -40.79 -10.62 2.05
CA ALA A 60 -41.11 -9.26 1.61
C ALA A 60 -41.03 -8.27 2.78
N ILE A 61 -41.51 -8.66 3.97
CA ILE A 61 -41.38 -7.83 5.18
C ILE A 61 -39.91 -7.67 5.61
N LEU A 62 -39.18 -8.79 5.70
CA LEU A 62 -37.79 -8.78 6.15
C LEU A 62 -36.81 -8.18 5.14
N LYS A 63 -37.17 -8.07 3.86
CA LYS A 63 -36.37 -7.37 2.85
C LYS A 63 -36.56 -5.86 2.87
N GLY A 64 -37.61 -5.35 3.52
CA GLY A 64 -37.97 -3.94 3.38
C GLY A 64 -39.00 -3.65 2.28
N GLU A 65 -39.54 -4.66 1.59
CA GLU A 65 -40.52 -4.46 0.50
C GLU A 65 -41.92 -4.15 1.06
N MET A 66 -42.27 -4.77 2.19
CA MET A 66 -43.57 -4.61 2.86
C MET A 66 -43.38 -4.30 4.36
N LYS A 67 -44.39 -3.70 4.98
CA LYS A 67 -44.51 -3.57 6.44
C LYS A 67 -45.90 -3.93 6.92
N LEU A 68 -46.01 -4.22 8.21
CA LEU A 68 -47.27 -4.40 8.89
C LEU A 68 -47.71 -3.07 9.51
N VAL A 69 -49.00 -2.75 9.42
CA VAL A 69 -49.60 -1.54 10.01
C VAL A 69 -50.91 -1.88 10.71
N GLY A 70 -51.39 -0.97 11.55
CA GLY A 70 -52.63 -1.15 12.31
C GLY A 70 -52.40 -1.57 13.77
N ILE A 71 -53.49 -1.55 14.54
CA ILE A 71 -53.51 -1.89 15.97
C ILE A 71 -54.58 -2.97 16.17
N ASN A 72 -54.16 -4.14 16.66
CA ASN A 72 -54.97 -5.36 16.84
C ASN A 72 -55.55 -5.97 15.54
N GLU A 73 -55.86 -5.15 14.54
CA GLU A 73 -56.13 -5.54 13.15
C GLU A 73 -54.92 -5.14 12.30
N ILE A 74 -54.16 -6.14 11.84
CA ILE A 74 -52.88 -5.92 11.18
C ILE A 74 -53.01 -6.13 9.67
N ASP A 75 -52.68 -5.09 8.91
CA ASP A 75 -52.62 -5.12 7.45
C ASP A 75 -51.18 -5.10 6.97
N MET A 76 -50.91 -5.76 5.84
CA MET A 76 -49.61 -5.73 5.17
C MET A 76 -49.66 -4.75 4.01
N VAL A 77 -48.79 -3.75 4.03
CA VAL A 77 -48.73 -2.66 3.04
C VAL A 77 -47.31 -2.52 2.48
N GLU A 78 -47.18 -1.89 1.30
CA GLU A 78 -45.86 -1.57 0.75
C GLU A 78 -45.12 -0.60 1.68
N ASP A 79 -43.82 -0.85 1.88
CA ASP A 79 -43.01 -0.02 2.77
C ASP A 79 -42.22 1.03 1.99
N GLY A 80 -42.77 2.25 1.92
CA GLY A 80 -42.11 3.39 1.29
C GLY A 80 -41.08 4.10 2.18
N GLU A 81 -40.90 3.67 3.43
CA GLU A 81 -40.14 4.40 4.47
C GLU A 81 -39.12 3.48 5.16
N CYS A 82 -38.40 2.66 4.40
CA CYS A 82 -37.44 1.67 4.93
C CYS A 82 -35.98 1.97 4.60
N GLU A 83 -35.65 3.19 4.15
CA GLU A 83 -34.29 3.56 3.73
C GLU A 83 -33.24 3.28 4.81
N ASP A 84 -33.50 3.70 6.07
CA ASP A 84 -32.60 3.46 7.20
C ASP A 84 -32.36 1.96 7.44
N TYR A 85 -33.42 1.15 7.38
CA TYR A 85 -33.32 -0.31 7.52
C TYR A 85 -32.52 -0.94 6.38
N LEU A 86 -32.75 -0.49 5.14
CA LEU A 86 -32.02 -0.98 3.96
C LEU A 86 -30.54 -0.60 4.03
N GLU A 87 -30.22 0.58 4.55
CA GLU A 87 -28.85 1.03 4.78
C GLU A 87 -28.16 0.12 5.82
N GLU A 88 -28.81 -0.15 6.96
CA GLU A 88 -28.29 -1.08 7.98
C GLU A 88 -28.12 -2.50 7.43
N LEU A 89 -29.10 -2.99 6.67
CA LEU A 89 -29.05 -4.32 6.06
C LEU A 89 -27.89 -4.43 5.05
N ASN A 90 -27.69 -3.39 4.23
CA ASN A 90 -26.57 -3.31 3.30
C ASN A 90 -25.23 -3.14 4.05
N TRP A 91 -25.18 -2.37 5.14
CA TRP A 91 -24.01 -2.27 6.00
C TRP A 91 -23.65 -3.62 6.61
N LYS A 92 -24.65 -4.41 7.02
CA LYS A 92 -24.45 -5.73 7.61
C LYS A 92 -24.01 -6.77 6.58
N PHE A 93 -24.70 -6.90 5.45
CA PHE A 93 -24.54 -8.05 4.54
C PHE A 93 -24.02 -7.69 3.14
N GLY A 94 -23.96 -6.41 2.77
CA GLY A 94 -23.70 -5.97 1.40
C GLY A 94 -22.27 -6.25 0.89
N ASP A 95 -21.34 -6.55 1.78
CA ASP A 95 -19.94 -6.81 1.47
C ASP A 95 -19.55 -8.30 1.51
N ILE A 96 -20.50 -9.21 1.76
CA ILE A 96 -20.20 -10.64 1.90
C ILE A 96 -19.83 -11.25 0.55
N LEU A 97 -18.73 -11.99 0.52
CA LEU A 97 -18.25 -12.79 -0.61
C LEU A 97 -18.75 -14.23 -0.48
N ILE A 98 -19.27 -14.82 -1.55
CA ILE A 98 -19.47 -16.26 -1.66
C ILE A 98 -18.34 -16.90 -2.49
N ARG A 99 -17.69 -17.92 -1.92
CA ARG A 99 -16.65 -18.70 -2.60
C ARG A 99 -16.74 -20.16 -2.16
N GLU A 100 -16.77 -21.07 -3.14
CA GLU A 100 -16.79 -22.52 -2.89
C GLU A 100 -17.94 -22.96 -1.94
N GLY A 101 -19.08 -22.27 -2.03
CA GLY A 101 -20.26 -22.55 -1.20
C GLY A 101 -20.18 -22.04 0.24
N ARG A 102 -19.14 -21.27 0.58
CA ARG A 102 -18.95 -20.63 1.89
C ARG A 102 -19.01 -19.11 1.76
N TYR A 103 -19.31 -18.44 2.86
CA TYR A 103 -19.44 -16.98 2.93
C TYR A 103 -18.27 -16.37 3.68
N TYR A 104 -17.75 -15.25 3.20
CA TYR A 104 -16.59 -14.59 3.77
C TYR A 104 -16.80 -13.08 3.84
N ARG A 105 -16.26 -12.45 4.87
CA ARG A 105 -16.27 -10.98 5.02
C ARG A 105 -14.85 -10.47 5.24
N ALA A 106 -14.44 -9.44 4.50
CA ALA A 106 -13.15 -8.81 4.71
C ALA A 106 -13.10 -8.08 6.04
N TYR A 107 -11.97 -8.14 6.74
CA TYR A 107 -11.85 -7.53 8.07
C TYR A 107 -10.54 -6.77 8.28
N ALA A 108 -9.43 -7.22 7.68
CA ALA A 108 -8.13 -6.60 7.87
C ALA A 108 -7.28 -6.58 6.60
N VAL A 109 -6.31 -5.66 6.56
CA VAL A 109 -5.32 -5.51 5.48
C VAL A 109 -3.91 -5.41 6.06
N VAL A 110 -2.97 -6.16 5.49
CA VAL A 110 -1.54 -6.04 5.84
C VAL A 110 -0.89 -4.92 5.05
N THR A 111 -0.41 -3.89 5.74
CA THR A 111 0.22 -2.71 5.13
C THR A 111 1.75 -2.72 5.21
N SER A 112 2.34 -3.47 6.13
CA SER A 112 3.78 -3.56 6.31
C SER A 112 4.22 -4.91 6.89
N TYR A 113 5.50 -5.25 6.70
CA TYR A 113 6.08 -6.48 7.25
C TYR A 113 7.40 -6.22 7.99
N GLY A 114 7.56 -6.85 9.14
CA GLY A 114 8.73 -6.80 10.02
C GLY A 114 9.61 -8.04 9.92
N ASP A 115 10.78 -7.97 10.56
CA ASP A 115 11.73 -9.09 10.59
C ASP A 115 11.18 -10.30 11.39
N GLU A 116 10.28 -10.04 12.35
CA GLU A 116 9.62 -11.07 13.17
C GLU A 116 8.57 -11.88 12.42
N ASP A 117 8.06 -11.36 11.29
CA ASP A 117 7.02 -11.99 10.48
C ASP A 117 7.55 -13.20 9.69
N ILE A 118 8.85 -13.46 9.73
CA ILE A 118 9.51 -14.55 9.00
C ILE A 118 9.41 -15.83 9.85
N PRO A 119 8.68 -16.87 9.41
CA PRO A 119 8.74 -18.16 10.06
C PRO A 119 10.18 -18.69 10.02
N TRP A 120 10.69 -19.17 11.16
CA TRP A 120 12.03 -19.74 11.27
C TRP A 120 12.32 -20.72 10.11
N GLY A 121 13.26 -20.37 9.23
CA GLY A 121 13.80 -21.28 8.20
C GLY A 121 13.55 -20.92 6.72
N LEU A 122 12.89 -19.81 6.38
CA LEU A 122 12.61 -19.44 4.98
C LEU A 122 13.50 -18.28 4.50
N ASN A 123 14.60 -18.61 3.82
CA ASN A 123 15.62 -17.69 3.31
C ASN A 123 15.35 -17.08 1.91
N ASN A 124 14.13 -17.17 1.37
CA ASN A 124 13.79 -16.59 0.05
C ASN A 124 12.75 -15.47 0.17
N ARG A 125 13.17 -14.22 -0.12
CA ARG A 125 12.40 -12.98 0.09
C ARG A 125 11.12 -12.83 -0.74
N GLU A 126 10.98 -13.52 -1.87
CA GLU A 126 9.83 -13.33 -2.78
C GLU A 126 8.76 -14.43 -2.65
N ALA A 127 9.15 -15.65 -2.29
CA ALA A 127 8.23 -16.80 -2.23
C ALA A 127 7.33 -16.81 -0.98
N ASN A 128 7.45 -15.82 -0.09
CA ASN A 128 6.94 -15.94 1.27
C ASN A 128 6.07 -14.78 1.76
N ILE A 129 5.68 -13.83 0.90
CA ILE A 129 4.89 -12.67 1.36
C ILE A 129 3.48 -13.09 1.80
N VAL A 130 2.86 -14.06 1.12
CA VAL A 130 1.57 -14.64 1.54
C VAL A 130 1.71 -15.33 2.91
N GLU A 131 2.76 -16.14 3.09
CA GLU A 131 3.06 -16.81 4.36
C GLU A 131 3.35 -15.83 5.50
N ARG A 132 4.01 -14.71 5.19
CA ARG A 132 4.19 -13.60 6.14
C ARG A 132 2.86 -12.91 6.43
N ALA A 133 2.00 -12.72 5.43
CA ALA A 133 0.67 -12.16 5.65
C ALA A 133 -0.11 -13.03 6.64
N TRP A 134 -0.10 -14.35 6.45
CA TRP A 134 -0.75 -15.28 7.39
C TRP A 134 -0.34 -15.11 8.85
N HIS A 135 0.82 -14.51 9.17
CA HIS A 135 1.18 -14.15 10.56
C HIS A 135 0.14 -13.26 11.24
N TYR A 136 -0.56 -12.44 10.45
CA TYR A 136 -1.54 -11.46 10.89
C TYR A 136 -2.99 -11.92 10.76
N ALA A 137 -3.27 -13.16 10.36
CA ALA A 137 -4.63 -13.70 10.26
C ALA A 137 -5.19 -14.05 11.65
N ASP A 138 -6.51 -13.93 11.85
CA ASP A 138 -7.15 -14.30 13.12
C ASP A 138 -7.35 -15.81 13.21
N ASP A 139 -7.71 -16.45 12.10
CA ASP A 139 -7.86 -17.90 11.98
C ASP A 139 -7.21 -18.41 10.68
N ARG A 140 -5.93 -18.81 10.77
CA ARG A 140 -5.18 -19.40 9.65
C ARG A 140 -5.84 -20.62 9.00
N GLY A 141 -6.72 -21.33 9.72
CA GLY A 141 -7.35 -22.56 9.22
C GLY A 141 -8.58 -22.31 8.35
N ASN A 142 -9.27 -21.20 8.59
CA ASN A 142 -10.58 -20.91 7.97
C ASN A 142 -10.63 -19.58 7.21
N ASP A 143 -9.73 -18.64 7.51
CA ASP A 143 -9.69 -17.35 6.80
C ASP A 143 -9.27 -17.53 5.33
N LEU A 144 -9.54 -16.51 4.53
CA LEU A 144 -8.97 -16.36 3.19
C LEU A 144 -8.02 -15.17 3.14
N VAL A 145 -6.97 -15.31 2.35
CA VAL A 145 -6.04 -14.24 2.02
C VAL A 145 -6.15 -13.90 0.55
N PHE A 146 -6.41 -12.63 0.25
CA PHE A 146 -6.43 -12.10 -1.10
C PHE A 146 -5.39 -11.02 -1.29
N GLN A 147 -4.64 -11.12 -2.38
CA GLN A 147 -3.83 -10.00 -2.84
C GLN A 147 -4.75 -8.96 -3.49
N HIS A 148 -4.77 -7.74 -2.95
CA HIS A 148 -5.55 -6.63 -3.47
C HIS A 148 -4.64 -5.44 -3.79
N ARG A 149 -4.98 -4.70 -4.85
CA ARG A 149 -4.19 -3.55 -5.28
C ARG A 149 -4.85 -2.26 -4.80
N PHE A 150 -4.16 -1.54 -3.92
CA PHE A 150 -4.53 -0.20 -3.46
C PHE A 150 -3.64 0.81 -4.19
N GLY A 151 -4.17 1.49 -5.20
CA GLY A 151 -3.40 2.42 -6.04
C GLY A 151 -2.25 1.73 -6.77
N MET A 152 -1.01 2.07 -6.42
CA MET A 152 0.21 1.44 -6.98
C MET A 152 0.76 0.28 -6.14
N THR A 153 0.21 0.03 -4.96
CA THR A 153 0.74 -0.96 -4.00
C THR A 153 -0.14 -2.20 -3.95
N TYR A 154 0.47 -3.38 -3.83
CA TYR A 154 -0.23 -4.62 -3.52
C TYR A 154 -0.19 -4.87 -2.02
N CYS A 155 -1.37 -5.06 -1.42
CA CYS A 155 -1.55 -5.45 -0.03
C CYS A 155 -2.26 -6.80 0.04
N TYR A 156 -2.29 -7.41 1.23
CA TYR A 156 -3.01 -8.66 1.47
C TYR A 156 -4.18 -8.39 2.39
N VAL A 157 -5.38 -8.76 1.97
CA VAL A 157 -6.63 -8.58 2.71
C VAL A 157 -7.08 -9.93 3.24
N PHE A 158 -7.40 -9.97 4.53
CA PHE A 158 -7.97 -11.14 5.18
C PHE A 158 -9.48 -11.08 5.15
N MET A 159 -10.09 -12.25 4.98
CA MET A 159 -11.53 -12.43 5.08
C MET A 159 -11.83 -13.60 6.00
N HIS A 160 -12.69 -13.38 6.99
CA HIS A 160 -13.11 -14.43 7.91
C HIS A 160 -14.37 -15.11 7.39
N GLU A 161 -14.54 -16.39 7.71
CA GLU A 161 -15.75 -17.12 7.35
C GLU A 161 -16.97 -16.56 8.12
N VAL A 162 -18.10 -16.46 7.43
CA VAL A 162 -19.41 -16.10 7.97
C VAL A 162 -20.30 -17.34 7.86
N ARG A 163 -21.01 -17.67 8.94
CA ARG A 163 -21.73 -18.94 9.06
C ARG A 163 -22.80 -19.12 7.98
N ASP A 164 -23.65 -18.12 7.80
CA ASP A 164 -24.66 -18.07 6.76
C ASP A 164 -25.09 -16.64 6.46
N VAL A 165 -25.97 -16.49 5.47
CA VAL A 165 -26.58 -15.22 5.07
C VAL A 165 -28.07 -15.41 4.83
N PRO A 166 -28.89 -14.37 4.99
CA PRO A 166 -30.29 -14.45 4.62
C PRO A 166 -30.46 -14.82 3.14
N PRO A 167 -31.42 -15.67 2.76
CA PRO A 167 -31.56 -16.18 1.40
C PRO A 167 -31.94 -15.11 0.37
N TRP A 168 -32.40 -13.94 0.83
CA TRP A 168 -32.70 -12.79 -0.03
C TRP A 168 -31.52 -11.85 -0.23
N VAL A 169 -30.45 -11.98 0.56
CA VAL A 169 -29.21 -11.25 0.31
C VAL A 169 -28.50 -11.91 -0.86
N SER A 170 -28.02 -11.10 -1.80
CA SER A 170 -27.20 -11.56 -2.93
C SER A 170 -25.73 -11.33 -2.64
N PRO A 171 -24.96 -12.34 -2.21
CA PRO A 171 -23.55 -12.17 -1.91
C PRO A 171 -22.76 -11.89 -3.17
N LEU A 172 -21.65 -11.19 -3.01
CA LEU A 172 -20.71 -10.88 -4.07
C LEU A 172 -19.92 -12.12 -4.46
N THR A 173 -19.59 -12.28 -5.73
CA THR A 173 -18.76 -13.38 -6.23
C THR A 173 -17.33 -12.93 -6.57
N ASN A 174 -17.11 -11.62 -6.63
CA ASN A 174 -15.82 -11.01 -6.93
C ASN A 174 -15.17 -10.49 -5.63
N PRO A 175 -14.01 -11.02 -5.23
CA PRO A 175 -13.30 -10.56 -4.04
C PRO A 175 -13.01 -9.06 -4.04
N ASN A 176 -12.63 -8.48 -5.19
CA ASN A 176 -12.35 -7.05 -5.26
C ASN A 176 -13.58 -6.18 -5.04
N ALA A 177 -14.76 -6.65 -5.47
CA ALA A 177 -16.02 -5.95 -5.20
C ALA A 177 -16.37 -6.00 -3.71
N SER A 178 -16.18 -7.16 -3.07
CA SER A 178 -16.39 -7.33 -1.62
C SER A 178 -15.45 -6.46 -0.80
N ILE A 179 -14.16 -6.46 -1.13
CA ILE A 179 -13.15 -5.63 -0.47
C ILE A 179 -13.50 -4.14 -0.63
N LYS A 180 -13.79 -3.69 -1.86
CA LYS A 180 -14.18 -2.30 -2.12
C LYS A 180 -15.41 -1.90 -1.31
N LYS A 181 -16.45 -2.73 -1.31
CA LYS A 181 -17.68 -2.49 -0.53
C LYS A 181 -17.41 -2.43 0.97
N THR A 182 -16.55 -3.32 1.48
CA THR A 182 -16.15 -3.33 2.90
C THR A 182 -15.48 -2.00 3.28
N ILE A 183 -14.57 -1.51 2.44
CA ILE A 183 -13.88 -0.22 2.66
C ILE A 183 -14.90 0.93 2.67
N GLU A 184 -15.84 0.93 1.72
CA GLU A 184 -16.90 1.96 1.62
C GLU A 184 -17.90 1.93 2.79
N THR A 185 -18.12 0.78 3.44
CA THR A 185 -19.15 0.66 4.49
C THR A 185 -18.59 0.71 5.91
N ARG A 186 -17.46 0.05 6.18
CA ARG A 186 -16.94 -0.16 7.55
C ARG A 186 -15.42 0.02 7.68
N GLY A 187 -14.70 0.08 6.58
CA GLY A 187 -13.24 0.09 6.56
C GLY A 187 -12.61 -1.28 6.77
N LEU A 188 -11.29 -1.34 6.68
CA LEU A 188 -10.49 -2.50 7.04
C LEU A 188 -9.58 -2.13 8.20
N GLU A 189 -9.38 -3.07 9.13
CA GLU A 189 -8.35 -2.94 10.16
C GLU A 189 -6.96 -3.01 9.50
N GLU A 190 -6.12 -2.02 9.76
CA GLU A 190 -4.73 -2.09 9.31
C GLU A 190 -3.89 -2.94 10.25
N ARG A 191 -3.27 -3.98 9.69
CA ARG A 191 -2.30 -4.84 10.37
C ARG A 191 -0.94 -4.73 9.71
N GLY A 192 0.10 -5.07 10.47
CA GLY A 192 1.46 -5.04 9.97
C GLY A 192 2.45 -4.58 11.03
N TRP A 193 3.72 -4.70 10.69
CA TRP A 193 4.80 -4.28 11.58
C TRP A 193 4.89 -2.75 11.63
N ARG A 194 4.69 -2.18 12.82
CA ARG A 194 4.89 -0.76 13.09
C ARG A 194 6.12 -0.58 13.96
N LYS A 195 7.14 0.11 13.45
CA LYS A 195 8.30 0.50 14.26
C LYS A 195 7.90 1.64 15.19
N GLN A 196 7.52 1.34 16.42
CA GLN A 196 7.32 2.37 17.44
C GLN A 196 8.68 2.99 17.80
N TYR A 197 8.94 4.20 17.34
CA TYR A 197 10.08 4.99 17.83
C TYR A 197 9.76 5.50 19.24
N GLY A 198 10.45 5.00 20.26
CA GLY A 198 10.50 5.65 21.58
C GLY A 198 10.11 4.84 22.82
N LYS A 199 9.72 3.55 22.74
CA LYS A 199 9.53 2.72 23.93
C LYS A 199 10.12 1.32 23.76
N LEU A 200 11.05 0.97 24.65
CA LEU A 200 11.55 -0.38 24.88
C LEU A 200 10.52 -1.13 25.73
N TYR A 201 9.47 -1.69 25.12
CA TYR A 201 8.69 -2.76 25.75
C TYR A 201 8.27 -3.76 24.67
N ASN A 202 8.45 -5.06 24.98
CA ASN A 202 7.85 -6.15 24.23
C ASN A 202 6.33 -6.07 24.40
N VAL A 203 5.63 -5.52 23.40
CA VAL A 203 4.18 -5.65 23.30
C VAL A 203 3.90 -6.95 22.54
N PRO A 204 3.19 -7.92 23.13
CA PRO A 204 2.76 -9.11 22.42
C PRO A 204 1.90 -8.74 21.19
N PRO A 205 1.86 -9.57 20.12
CA PRO A 205 1.25 -9.22 18.83
C PRO A 205 -0.24 -8.85 18.83
N HIS A 206 -0.94 -8.98 19.96
CA HIS A 206 -2.40 -8.75 20.06
C HIS A 206 -2.79 -7.50 20.85
N GLN A 207 -1.87 -6.58 21.18
CA GLN A 207 -2.19 -5.39 21.98
C GLN A 207 -1.62 -4.07 21.45
N SER A 208 -1.78 -3.78 20.15
CA SER A 208 -1.75 -2.38 19.70
C SER A 208 -3.18 -1.83 19.69
N GLU A 209 -3.59 -1.15 20.76
CA GLU A 209 -4.89 -0.47 20.93
C GLU A 209 -5.05 0.78 20.01
N SER A 210 -4.62 0.73 18.75
CA SER A 210 -4.94 1.79 17.78
C SER A 210 -5.46 1.21 16.46
N SER A 211 -6.72 0.77 16.52
CA SER A 211 -7.56 0.53 15.34
C SER A 211 -7.82 1.86 14.62
N HIS A 212 -7.09 2.13 13.54
CA HIS A 212 -7.50 3.16 12.58
C HIS A 212 -8.46 2.50 11.58
N HIS A 213 -9.73 2.88 11.64
CA HIS A 213 -10.74 2.47 10.66
C HIS A 213 -10.60 3.34 9.40
N LEU A 214 -10.53 2.72 8.22
CA LEU A 214 -10.71 3.44 6.94
C LEU A 214 -12.18 3.89 6.84
N THR A 215 -12.49 5.19 6.86
CA THR A 215 -13.88 5.69 6.79
C THR A 215 -14.31 6.09 5.36
N PRO A 216 -15.62 6.15 5.07
CA PRO A 216 -16.19 6.31 3.73
C PRO A 216 -16.00 7.70 3.08
N ASP A 217 -15.68 8.74 3.86
CA ASP A 217 -15.68 10.14 3.40
C ASP A 217 -14.43 10.55 2.59
N ILE A 218 -13.63 9.57 2.15
CA ILE A 218 -12.42 9.81 1.38
C ILE A 218 -12.70 9.45 -0.08
N PRO A 219 -12.67 10.41 -1.03
CA PRO A 219 -12.89 10.13 -2.44
C PRO A 219 -12.01 8.98 -2.92
N LEU A 220 -12.54 8.07 -3.74
CA LEU A 220 -11.80 6.95 -4.33
C LEU A 220 -10.57 7.37 -5.18
N ASP A 221 -10.44 8.66 -5.51
CA ASP A 221 -9.27 9.27 -6.16
C ASP A 221 -8.23 9.83 -5.16
N ALA A 222 -8.59 9.93 -3.89
CA ALA A 222 -7.67 10.17 -2.79
C ALA A 222 -7.23 8.83 -2.21
N THR A 223 -6.46 8.06 -2.98
CA THR A 223 -5.49 7.16 -2.37
C THR A 223 -4.71 7.99 -1.36
N ARG A 224 -5.00 7.82 -0.07
CA ARG A 224 -4.02 8.08 0.98
C ARG A 224 -2.82 7.22 0.62
N TYR A 225 -1.90 7.82 -0.13
CA TYR A 225 -0.50 7.71 0.17
C TYR A 225 -0.43 7.70 1.70
N THR A 226 0.21 6.72 2.32
CA THR A 226 0.81 6.94 3.63
C THR A 226 1.89 8.01 3.44
N VAL A 227 1.49 9.25 3.12
CA VAL A 227 2.05 10.42 3.77
C VAL A 227 1.73 10.14 5.22
N PHE A 228 2.78 9.97 6.01
CA PHE A 228 2.64 10.10 7.44
C PHE A 228 1.80 11.36 7.66
N GLU A 229 0.53 11.23 8.06
CA GLU A 229 -0.17 12.33 8.72
C GLU A 229 0.56 12.49 10.06
N HIS A 230 1.79 13.03 9.98
CA HIS A 230 2.28 13.84 11.06
C HIS A 230 1.25 14.94 11.17
N ASP A 231 0.67 15.09 12.36
CA ASP A 231 0.04 16.34 12.74
C ASP A 231 0.94 17.46 12.20
N GLU A 232 0.43 18.36 11.35
CA GLU A 232 1.25 19.38 10.68
C GLU A 232 2.10 20.14 11.71
N ARG A 233 1.58 20.29 12.93
CA ARG A 233 2.32 20.84 14.09
C ARG A 233 3.47 19.95 14.52
N GLU A 234 3.27 18.64 14.61
CA GLU A 234 4.32 17.68 14.92
C GLU A 234 5.39 17.65 13.82
N LEU A 235 5.00 17.78 12.54
CA LEU A 235 5.95 17.89 11.42
C LEU A 235 6.78 19.17 11.52
N GLU A 236 6.15 20.33 11.73
CA GLU A 236 6.83 21.62 11.90
C GLU A 236 7.78 21.62 13.09
N GLU A 237 7.34 21.12 14.25
CA GLU A 237 8.17 20.99 15.46
C GLU A 237 9.37 20.06 15.21
N ASN A 238 9.16 18.97 14.46
CA ASN A 238 10.23 18.04 14.11
C ASN A 238 11.21 18.61 13.08
N LEU A 239 10.73 19.39 12.09
CA LEU A 239 11.58 19.98 11.05
C LEU A 239 12.66 20.88 11.64
N GLY A 240 12.30 21.74 12.60
CA GLY A 240 13.27 22.58 13.32
C GLY A 240 14.33 21.75 14.02
N ARG A 241 13.90 20.76 14.81
CA ARG A 241 14.78 19.85 15.54
C ARG A 241 15.68 19.00 14.62
N TRP A 242 15.16 18.54 13.48
CA TRP A 242 15.95 17.80 12.50
C TRP A 242 16.98 18.70 11.83
N ARG A 243 16.59 19.92 11.44
CA ARG A 243 17.51 20.89 10.83
C ARG A 243 18.68 21.20 11.75
N GLU A 244 18.44 21.45 13.04
CA GLU A 244 19.50 21.67 14.03
C GLU A 244 20.49 20.50 14.08
N LYS A 245 19.98 19.27 14.18
CA LYS A 245 20.82 18.05 14.20
C LYS A 245 21.59 17.83 12.90
N ILE A 246 20.98 18.15 11.76
CA ILE A 246 21.64 18.05 10.44
C ILE A 246 22.77 19.08 10.37
N ILE A 247 22.54 20.33 10.77
CA ILE A 247 23.55 21.39 10.79
C ILE A 247 24.70 21.04 11.74
N GLU A 248 24.37 20.52 12.94
CA GLU A 248 25.35 20.04 13.92
C GLU A 248 26.22 18.92 13.34
N GLN A 249 25.59 17.89 12.74
CA GLN A 249 26.30 16.76 12.15
C GLN A 249 27.10 17.14 10.91
N ALA A 250 26.65 18.13 10.14
CA ALA A 250 27.36 18.64 8.96
C ALA A 250 28.69 19.31 9.33
N ASN A 251 28.84 19.80 10.57
CA ASN A 251 30.08 20.33 11.12
C ASN A 251 30.80 21.36 10.21
N GLY A 252 30.02 22.22 9.54
CA GLY A 252 30.57 23.25 8.65
C GLY A 252 30.86 22.81 7.21
N GLU A 253 30.61 21.54 6.84
CA GLU A 253 30.83 21.05 5.48
C GLU A 253 29.58 21.22 4.60
N TYR A 254 29.65 22.20 3.69
CA TYR A 254 28.55 22.54 2.78
C TYR A 254 29.02 22.63 1.33
N ARG A 255 28.11 22.31 0.40
CA ARG A 255 28.22 22.60 -1.02
C ARG A 255 27.21 23.67 -1.39
N ARG A 256 27.70 24.74 -1.97
CA ARG A 256 26.88 25.80 -2.55
C ARG A 256 26.32 25.38 -3.91
N HIS A 257 25.02 25.56 -4.12
CA HIS A 257 24.37 25.26 -5.40
C HIS A 257 23.20 26.20 -5.66
N ASP A 258 23.04 26.58 -6.93
CA ASP A 258 21.92 27.40 -7.39
C ASP A 258 20.89 26.51 -8.08
N PHE A 259 19.72 26.36 -7.46
CA PHE A 259 18.58 25.64 -8.03
C PHE A 259 17.73 26.51 -8.96
N GLY A 260 18.03 27.81 -9.05
CA GLY A 260 17.23 28.78 -9.78
C GLY A 260 15.84 28.99 -9.18
N GLY A 261 14.99 29.70 -9.94
CA GLY A 261 13.57 29.87 -9.62
C GLY A 261 13.33 30.45 -8.22
N LYS A 262 12.44 29.81 -7.45
CA LYS A 262 12.03 30.24 -6.10
C LYS A 262 13.02 29.85 -5.00
N ILE A 263 13.92 28.90 -5.26
CA ILE A 263 14.88 28.41 -4.25
C ILE A 263 16.16 29.23 -4.30
N GLY A 264 16.68 29.51 -5.50
CA GLY A 264 17.93 30.23 -5.70
C GLY A 264 19.16 29.50 -5.17
N GLU A 265 20.16 30.27 -4.74
CA GLU A 265 21.43 29.77 -4.22
C GLU A 265 21.34 29.41 -2.74
N VAL A 266 21.73 28.17 -2.40
CA VAL A 266 21.69 27.64 -1.03
C VAL A 266 22.95 26.84 -0.69
N ASP A 267 23.28 26.76 0.60
CA ASP A 267 24.38 25.94 1.12
C ASP A 267 23.83 24.59 1.62
N ILE A 268 24.26 23.49 1.00
CA ILE A 268 23.72 22.13 1.20
C ILE A 268 24.70 21.29 2.03
N PRO A 269 24.28 20.61 3.12
CA PRO A 269 25.15 19.72 3.88
C PRO A 269 25.80 18.64 2.98
N LEU A 270 27.13 18.57 2.98
CA LEU A 270 27.87 17.78 1.99
C LEU A 270 27.70 16.27 2.17
N ALA A 271 27.80 15.76 3.39
CA ALA A 271 27.74 14.32 3.68
C ALA A 271 26.42 13.64 3.22
N PRO A 272 25.21 14.11 3.60
CA PRO A 272 23.97 13.50 3.14
C PRO A 272 23.78 13.68 1.62
N LEU A 273 24.21 14.82 1.07
CA LEU A 273 24.19 15.07 -0.37
C LEU A 273 25.05 14.05 -1.13
N MET A 274 26.26 13.77 -0.66
CA MET A 274 27.18 12.80 -1.28
C MET A 274 26.65 11.38 -1.21
N ILE A 275 26.09 10.97 -0.06
CA ILE A 275 25.50 9.64 0.08
C ILE A 275 24.33 9.49 -0.87
N TRP A 276 23.41 10.45 -0.89
CA TRP A 276 22.27 10.43 -1.80
C TRP A 276 22.72 10.45 -3.26
N ALA A 277 23.67 11.30 -3.65
CA ALA A 277 24.08 11.39 -5.04
C ALA A 277 24.79 10.12 -5.55
N LEU A 278 25.42 9.37 -4.64
CA LEU A 278 26.30 8.25 -4.96
C LEU A 278 25.78 6.87 -4.51
N HIS A 279 24.62 6.77 -3.84
CA HIS A 279 24.11 5.49 -3.31
C HIS A 279 23.93 4.41 -4.39
N ARG A 280 23.62 4.83 -5.63
CA ARG A 280 23.38 3.93 -6.78
C ARG A 280 24.65 3.38 -7.41
N THR A 281 25.81 3.85 -6.97
CA THR A 281 27.09 3.68 -7.67
C THR A 281 27.98 2.62 -7.04
N LYS A 282 27.57 2.06 -5.89
CA LYS A 282 28.37 1.14 -5.06
C LYS A 282 29.76 1.69 -4.67
N LYS A 283 29.95 3.02 -4.67
CA LYS A 283 31.19 3.68 -4.21
C LYS A 283 31.51 3.26 -2.77
N LYS A 284 32.76 2.90 -2.52
CA LYS A 284 33.30 2.73 -1.15
C LYS A 284 33.87 4.04 -0.64
N GLY A 285 33.89 4.20 0.69
CA GLY A 285 34.46 5.41 1.32
C GLY A 285 33.57 6.64 1.15
N LEU A 286 32.25 6.47 1.12
CA LEU A 286 31.33 7.58 1.30
C LEU A 286 31.49 8.16 2.71
N PRO A 287 31.22 9.47 2.91
CA PRO A 287 31.26 10.07 4.23
C PRO A 287 30.31 9.33 5.18
N GLU A 288 30.66 9.27 6.46
CA GLU A 288 29.75 8.74 7.48
C GLU A 288 28.63 9.74 7.72
N TRP A 289 27.38 9.26 7.69
CA TRP A 289 26.21 10.06 8.03
C TRP A 289 25.18 9.21 8.74
N LYS A 290 24.78 9.67 9.92
CA LYS A 290 23.66 9.10 10.67
C LYS A 290 22.41 9.86 10.26
N ARG A 291 21.58 9.19 9.46
CA ARG A 291 20.25 9.65 9.01
C ARG A 291 19.48 10.28 10.18
N VAL A 292 19.06 11.53 10.00
CA VAL A 292 18.35 12.30 11.03
C VAL A 292 16.85 12.17 10.83
N CYS A 293 16.38 12.34 9.59
CA CYS A 293 14.97 12.15 9.24
C CYS A 293 14.64 10.67 8.97
N PRO A 294 13.39 10.24 9.20
CA PRO A 294 12.89 8.95 8.75
C PRO A 294 12.64 8.95 7.23
N SER A 295 12.56 7.76 6.62
CA SER A 295 12.14 7.60 5.22
C SER A 295 10.65 7.93 5.06
N GLY A 296 10.27 8.43 3.90
CA GLY A 296 8.86 8.63 3.56
C GLY A 296 8.29 10.01 3.89
N ILE A 297 9.12 10.94 4.38
CA ILE A 297 8.69 12.29 4.79
C ILE A 297 8.31 13.16 3.58
N LYS A 298 9.07 13.12 2.49
CA LYS A 298 8.72 13.87 1.26
C LYS A 298 7.76 13.11 0.35
N MET A 299 7.97 11.80 0.23
CA MET A 299 7.12 10.89 -0.55
C MET A 299 7.41 9.44 -0.21
N SER A 300 6.50 8.53 -0.56
CA SER A 300 6.73 7.09 -0.41
C SER A 300 8.01 6.65 -1.13
N GLY A 301 8.84 5.83 -0.47
CA GLY A 301 10.12 5.37 -0.99
C GLY A 301 11.24 6.42 -1.00
N ASP A 302 11.04 7.56 -0.33
CA ASP A 302 12.03 8.62 -0.22
C ASP A 302 13.32 8.16 0.49
N ASP A 303 14.46 8.68 0.00
CA ASP A 303 15.78 8.43 0.56
C ASP A 303 16.01 9.40 1.74
N PRO A 304 16.24 8.92 2.97
CA PRO A 304 16.44 9.79 4.13
C PRO A 304 17.61 10.78 3.98
N CYS A 305 18.67 10.43 3.26
CA CYS A 305 19.78 11.34 3.03
C CYS A 305 19.39 12.46 2.05
N HIS A 306 18.46 12.19 1.11
CA HIS A 306 17.86 13.24 0.28
C HIS A 306 17.12 14.26 1.14
N THR A 307 16.33 13.76 2.09
CA THR A 307 15.52 14.61 2.96
C THR A 307 16.37 15.38 3.97
N ASP A 308 17.39 14.74 4.52
CA ASP A 308 18.37 15.41 5.38
C ASP A 308 19.05 16.59 4.67
N TRP A 309 19.51 16.43 3.42
CA TRP A 309 20.20 17.55 2.75
C TRP A 309 19.25 18.70 2.41
N MET A 310 17.99 18.41 2.05
CA MET A 310 16.98 19.46 1.81
C MET A 310 16.65 20.24 3.08
N ILE A 311 16.38 19.54 4.19
CA ILE A 311 16.08 20.17 5.49
C ILE A 311 17.27 20.99 5.97
N GLY A 312 18.48 20.45 5.89
CA GLY A 312 19.70 21.15 6.29
C GLY A 312 19.97 22.40 5.46
N ALA A 313 19.69 22.36 4.16
CA ALA A 313 19.78 23.52 3.27
C ALA A 313 18.66 24.56 3.52
N GLY A 314 17.65 24.23 4.34
CA GLY A 314 16.49 25.09 4.57
C GLY A 314 15.53 25.15 3.40
N ILE A 315 15.55 24.14 2.54
CA ILE A 315 14.64 24.04 1.40
C ILE A 315 13.31 23.46 1.91
N PRO A 316 12.16 24.11 1.66
CA PRO A 316 10.85 23.57 2.00
C PRO A 316 10.63 22.21 1.35
N LEU A 317 10.02 21.26 2.05
CA LEU A 317 9.83 19.91 1.52
C LEU A 317 8.89 19.90 0.31
N GLU A 318 7.94 20.84 0.29
CA GLU A 318 6.98 21.09 -0.79
C GLU A 318 7.67 21.53 -2.09
N ALA A 319 8.90 22.06 -2.00
CA ALA A 319 9.70 22.35 -3.19
C ALA A 319 9.93 21.09 -4.04
N TYR A 320 9.85 19.89 -3.45
CA TYR A 320 9.99 18.63 -4.19
C TYR A 320 8.75 18.27 -5.04
N GLU A 321 7.63 18.94 -4.84
CA GLU A 321 6.47 18.86 -5.74
C GLU A 321 6.72 19.61 -7.05
N ASP A 322 7.57 20.64 -7.00
CA ASP A 322 7.97 21.41 -8.16
C ASP A 322 8.89 20.60 -9.09
N ARG A 323 8.52 20.57 -10.37
CA ARG A 323 9.25 19.80 -11.39
C ARG A 323 10.63 20.40 -11.69
N GLU A 324 10.76 21.72 -11.72
CA GLU A 324 12.03 22.39 -12.00
C GLU A 324 13.05 22.08 -10.90
N PHE A 325 12.63 22.17 -9.64
CA PHE A 325 13.48 21.82 -8.50
C PHE A 325 13.87 20.33 -8.51
N LYS A 326 12.92 19.44 -8.81
CA LYS A 326 13.19 18.00 -8.91
C LYS A 326 14.20 17.70 -10.02
N ASP A 327 14.04 18.28 -11.20
CA ASP A 327 14.95 18.12 -12.32
C ASP A 327 16.34 18.67 -11.98
N ALA A 328 16.43 19.86 -11.36
CA ALA A 328 17.68 20.46 -10.90
C ALA A 328 18.39 19.60 -9.85
N SER A 329 17.66 19.01 -8.90
CA SER A 329 18.21 18.09 -7.90
C SER A 329 18.87 16.87 -8.57
N TYR A 330 18.22 16.26 -9.56
CA TYR A 330 18.82 15.14 -10.30
C TYR A 330 20.01 15.57 -11.17
N GLN A 331 20.01 16.79 -11.72
CA GLN A 331 21.20 17.32 -12.39
C GLN A 331 22.37 17.49 -11.43
N LEU A 332 22.14 17.99 -10.21
CA LEU A 332 23.15 18.07 -9.17
C LEU A 332 23.70 16.67 -8.83
N MET A 333 22.84 15.65 -8.73
CA MET A 333 23.29 14.27 -8.56
C MET A 333 24.23 13.83 -9.69
N TYR A 334 23.86 14.06 -10.95
CA TYR A 334 24.70 13.69 -12.10
C TYR A 334 26.01 14.48 -12.13
N GLN A 335 25.99 15.76 -11.77
CA GLN A 335 27.18 16.58 -11.63
C GLN A 335 28.12 16.01 -10.57
N ILE A 336 27.61 15.69 -9.38
CA ILE A 336 28.40 15.08 -8.31
C ILE A 336 28.98 13.74 -8.75
N GLN A 337 28.19 12.92 -9.45
CA GLN A 337 28.70 11.67 -10.03
C GLN A 337 29.84 11.92 -11.02
N GLY A 338 29.72 12.92 -11.89
CA GLY A 338 30.77 13.28 -12.86
C GLY A 338 32.02 13.92 -12.25
N GLU A 339 31.89 14.66 -11.15
CA GLU A 339 33.03 15.21 -10.39
C GLU A 339 33.73 14.11 -9.58
N THR A 340 32.96 13.20 -9.01
CA THR A 340 33.46 12.13 -8.14
C THR A 340 34.12 11.01 -8.93
N PHE A 341 33.66 10.78 -10.16
CA PHE A 341 34.15 9.76 -11.06
C PHE A 341 34.41 10.41 -12.41
N ASN A 342 35.66 10.33 -12.89
CA ASN A 342 36.10 10.85 -14.19
C ASN A 342 35.05 10.60 -15.30
N PRO A 343 34.89 11.50 -16.29
CA PRO A 343 33.70 11.55 -17.14
C PRO A 343 33.60 10.32 -18.04
N GLY A 344 32.70 9.41 -17.68
CA GLY A 344 32.31 8.26 -18.50
C GLY A 344 30.80 8.25 -18.72
N PHE A 345 30.07 7.77 -17.72
CA PHE A 345 28.61 7.68 -17.77
C PHE A 345 27.98 7.87 -16.38
N ASN A 346 26.68 8.14 -16.37
CA ASN A 346 25.86 8.18 -15.17
C ASN A 346 25.34 6.78 -14.85
N VAL A 347 25.35 6.40 -13.57
CA VAL A 347 24.82 5.10 -13.17
C VAL A 347 23.39 5.29 -12.69
N LEU A 348 22.43 4.66 -13.37
CA LEU A 348 21.03 4.64 -12.94
C LEU A 348 20.77 3.48 -11.99
N VAL A 349 21.37 2.32 -12.26
CA VAL A 349 21.31 1.10 -11.43
C VAL A 349 22.61 0.31 -11.55
N ALA A 350 23.24 -0.04 -10.42
CA ALA A 350 24.42 -0.91 -10.38
C ALA A 350 24.13 -2.25 -9.69
N GLY A 351 23.16 -3.02 -10.17
CA GLY A 351 22.87 -4.36 -9.66
C GLY A 351 24.06 -5.31 -9.80
N LYS A 352 24.83 -5.15 -10.89
CA LYS A 352 26.11 -5.84 -11.16
C LYS A 352 27.26 -4.82 -11.19
N LEU A 353 28.48 -5.26 -10.86
CA LEU A 353 29.66 -4.41 -10.94
C LEU A 353 30.19 -4.29 -12.37
N ARG A 354 30.10 -5.38 -13.14
CA ARG A 354 30.56 -5.47 -14.53
C ARG A 354 29.56 -6.27 -15.36
N ALA A 355 29.39 -5.87 -16.61
CA ALA A 355 28.63 -6.61 -17.61
C ALA A 355 29.44 -6.67 -18.91
N VAL A 356 29.42 -7.81 -19.59
CA VAL A 356 30.09 -8.00 -20.88
C VAL A 356 29.06 -8.59 -21.84
N GLY A 357 29.02 -8.10 -23.07
CA GLY A 357 28.14 -8.64 -24.08
C GLY A 357 28.23 -7.92 -25.42
N THR A 358 27.52 -8.47 -26.39
CA THR A 358 27.41 -7.89 -27.73
C THR A 358 26.30 -6.84 -27.76
N THR A 359 26.59 -5.67 -28.32
CA THR A 359 25.65 -4.55 -28.38
C THR A 359 24.49 -4.89 -29.30
N VAL A 360 23.28 -4.62 -28.83
CA VAL A 360 22.05 -4.71 -29.61
C VAL A 360 21.27 -3.43 -29.46
N HIS A 361 20.64 -2.98 -30.55
CA HIS A 361 19.75 -1.82 -30.54
C HIS A 361 18.33 -2.32 -30.83
N PRO A 362 17.57 -2.68 -29.79
CA PRO A 362 16.27 -3.24 -30.03
C PRO A 362 15.35 -2.23 -30.70
N LYS A 363 14.70 -2.62 -31.80
CA LYS A 363 13.79 -1.74 -32.57
C LYS A 363 12.35 -1.89 -32.12
N MET A 364 11.99 -3.12 -31.73
CA MET A 364 10.62 -3.46 -31.33
C MET A 364 10.57 -4.07 -29.94
N PRO A 365 10.30 -3.27 -28.89
CA PRO A 365 10.36 -3.72 -27.49
C PRO A 365 9.46 -4.91 -27.13
N ARG A 366 8.43 -5.18 -27.93
CA ARG A 366 7.47 -6.29 -27.68
C ARG A 366 7.86 -7.60 -28.36
N TYR A 367 8.78 -7.59 -29.32
CA TYR A 367 9.08 -8.74 -30.17
C TYR A 367 10.54 -9.16 -30.10
N GLU A 368 11.43 -8.22 -29.85
CA GLU A 368 12.85 -8.49 -29.68
C GLU A 368 13.13 -8.72 -28.20
N ARG A 369 13.86 -9.79 -27.87
CA ARG A 369 14.30 -10.09 -26.51
C ARG A 369 15.81 -10.18 -26.49
N CYS A 370 16.41 -9.39 -25.62
CA CYS A 370 17.81 -9.51 -25.28
C CYS A 370 18.01 -10.77 -24.43
N THR A 371 19.25 -11.25 -24.40
CA THR A 371 19.70 -12.41 -23.62
C THR A 371 20.90 -11.98 -22.78
N GLU A 372 21.38 -12.84 -21.91
CA GLU A 372 22.50 -12.54 -21.02
C GLU A 372 23.82 -12.30 -21.76
N GLU A 373 23.88 -12.60 -23.07
CA GLU A 373 25.03 -12.32 -23.93
C GLU A 373 25.00 -10.91 -24.53
N HIS A 374 23.91 -10.16 -24.31
CA HIS A 374 23.66 -8.88 -24.96
C HIS A 374 23.83 -7.69 -24.01
N ILE A 375 24.37 -6.60 -24.54
CA ILE A 375 24.26 -5.27 -23.94
C ILE A 375 23.21 -4.48 -24.74
N ALA A 376 22.07 -4.20 -24.12
CA ALA A 376 20.98 -3.51 -24.78
C ALA A 376 21.22 -1.99 -24.78
N ILE A 377 21.13 -1.35 -25.94
CA ILE A 377 21.26 0.10 -26.07
C ILE A 377 19.94 0.67 -26.57
N ILE A 378 19.28 1.44 -25.71
CA ILE A 378 17.91 1.90 -25.91
C ILE A 378 17.80 3.43 -25.77
N PRO A 379 16.82 4.06 -26.44
CA PRO A 379 16.70 5.52 -26.43
C PRO A 379 16.30 6.08 -25.07
N ASP A 380 15.54 5.33 -24.27
CA ASP A 380 14.99 5.79 -22.99
C ASP A 380 14.76 4.65 -21.99
N ALA A 381 14.72 4.98 -20.69
CA ALA A 381 14.43 4.04 -19.59
C ALA A 381 12.92 3.83 -19.31
N GLY A 382 12.05 3.98 -20.31
CA GLY A 382 10.60 3.83 -20.18
C GLY A 382 10.11 2.37 -20.05
N PRO A 383 8.85 2.17 -19.61
CA PRO A 383 8.30 0.85 -19.30
C PRO A 383 8.23 -0.11 -20.50
N ARG A 384 8.09 0.43 -21.71
CA ARG A 384 7.98 -0.38 -22.94
C ARG A 384 9.19 -1.28 -23.17
N TRP A 385 10.36 -0.90 -22.68
CA TRP A 385 11.62 -1.62 -22.91
C TRP A 385 11.84 -2.79 -21.95
N TYR A 386 11.08 -2.88 -20.85
CA TYR A 386 11.30 -3.85 -19.79
C TYR A 386 11.37 -5.30 -20.30
N GLU A 387 10.32 -5.77 -20.97
CA GLU A 387 10.25 -7.17 -21.47
C GLU A 387 11.38 -7.49 -22.45
N CYS A 388 11.87 -6.50 -23.19
CA CYS A 388 12.95 -6.65 -24.14
C CYS A 388 14.31 -6.80 -23.46
N VAL A 389 14.58 -6.00 -22.41
CA VAL A 389 15.92 -5.88 -21.84
C VAL A 389 16.12 -6.64 -20.53
N ARG A 390 15.06 -7.23 -19.95
CA ARG A 390 15.11 -7.87 -18.62
C ARG A 390 16.16 -8.97 -18.46
N ASN A 391 16.50 -9.66 -19.54
CA ASN A 391 17.52 -10.71 -19.52
C ASN A 391 18.89 -10.23 -20.02
N ALA A 392 19.07 -8.95 -20.36
CA ALA A 392 20.34 -8.43 -20.86
C ALA A 392 21.45 -8.51 -19.80
N ALA A 393 22.71 -8.67 -20.24
CA ALA A 393 23.85 -8.54 -19.33
C ALA A 393 23.92 -7.14 -18.69
N GLY A 394 23.60 -6.11 -19.48
CA GLY A 394 23.52 -4.72 -19.07
C GLY A 394 22.75 -3.87 -20.08
N VAL A 395 22.36 -2.68 -19.65
CA VAL A 395 21.55 -1.73 -20.44
C VAL A 395 22.21 -0.36 -20.45
N ILE A 396 22.33 0.24 -21.63
CA ILE A 396 22.76 1.63 -21.82
C ILE A 396 21.56 2.42 -22.36
N VAL A 397 21.17 3.48 -21.65
CA VAL A 397 20.11 4.39 -22.07
C VAL A 397 20.66 5.74 -22.49
N GLU A 398 20.11 6.35 -23.54
CA GLU A 398 20.46 7.73 -23.90
C GLU A 398 19.73 8.74 -23.01
N ASN A 399 18.45 8.47 -22.74
CA ASN A 399 17.58 9.32 -21.93
C ASN A 399 16.95 8.54 -20.79
N GLY A 400 16.52 9.26 -19.75
CA GLY A 400 15.89 8.67 -18.57
C GLY A 400 16.62 9.02 -17.30
N GLY A 401 15.89 8.96 -16.20
CA GLY A 401 16.38 9.32 -14.88
C GLY A 401 16.35 8.17 -13.89
N ALA A 402 16.86 8.46 -12.71
CA ALA A 402 16.84 7.55 -11.56
C ALA A 402 15.43 7.04 -11.18
N MET A 403 14.37 7.78 -11.53
CA MET A 403 12.96 7.43 -11.27
C MET A 403 12.23 6.86 -12.49
N SER A 404 12.90 6.68 -13.63
CA SER A 404 12.28 6.04 -14.79
C SER A 404 11.93 4.59 -14.47
N HIS A 405 10.83 4.09 -15.04
CA HIS A 405 10.30 2.75 -14.76
C HIS A 405 11.38 1.66 -14.79
N LEU A 406 12.24 1.66 -15.82
CA LEU A 406 13.30 0.66 -15.94
C LEU A 406 14.38 0.80 -14.85
N ALA A 407 14.66 2.01 -14.37
CA ALA A 407 15.58 2.24 -13.26
C ALA A 407 14.99 1.78 -11.92
N VAL A 408 13.68 2.02 -11.69
CA VAL A 408 12.98 1.57 -10.48
C VAL A 408 12.93 0.05 -10.42
N VAL A 409 12.38 -0.59 -11.46
CA VAL A 409 12.30 -2.06 -11.53
C VAL A 409 13.69 -2.69 -11.58
N GLY A 410 14.64 -2.04 -12.24
CA GLY A 410 16.02 -2.50 -12.31
C GLY A 410 16.73 -2.58 -10.96
N ILE A 411 16.37 -1.74 -9.98
CA ILE A 411 16.91 -1.84 -8.62
C ILE A 411 16.51 -3.18 -7.99
N ASP A 412 15.22 -3.53 -8.09
CA ASP A 412 14.67 -4.76 -7.51
C ASP A 412 15.25 -6.00 -8.21
N GLU A 413 15.32 -5.98 -9.54
CA GLU A 413 15.83 -7.09 -10.36
C GLU A 413 17.35 -7.09 -10.52
N ARG A 414 18.06 -6.18 -9.85
CA ARG A 414 19.53 -6.06 -9.90
C ARG A 414 20.09 -5.91 -11.32
N PHE A 415 19.46 -5.10 -12.14
CA PHE A 415 19.98 -4.75 -13.47
C PHE A 415 21.25 -3.89 -13.37
N LEU A 416 22.05 -3.91 -14.43
CA LEU A 416 23.08 -2.90 -14.67
C LEU A 416 22.54 -1.93 -15.71
N ILE A 417 22.24 -0.70 -15.31
CA ILE A 417 21.70 0.35 -16.18
C ILE A 417 22.55 1.60 -16.05
N ILE A 418 23.14 2.02 -17.15
CA ILE A 418 23.90 3.26 -17.25
C ILE A 418 23.22 4.22 -18.22
N ARG A 419 23.34 5.52 -17.95
CA ARG A 419 22.92 6.59 -18.86
C ARG A 419 24.15 7.18 -19.52
N GLU A 420 24.17 7.14 -20.85
CA GLU A 420 25.21 7.76 -21.66
C GLU A 420 24.62 8.44 -22.89
N GLU A 421 24.95 9.71 -23.06
CA GLU A 421 24.47 10.49 -24.20
C GLU A 421 25.06 9.97 -25.52
N ASN A 422 24.21 9.91 -26.55
CA ASN A 422 24.52 9.39 -27.89
C ASN A 422 25.06 7.94 -27.89
N ALA A 423 24.63 7.12 -26.93
CA ALA A 423 25.09 5.73 -26.81
C ALA A 423 24.86 4.89 -28.07
N ARG A 424 23.75 5.08 -28.80
CA ARG A 424 23.50 4.31 -30.03
C ARG A 424 24.47 4.68 -31.14
N GLU A 425 24.94 5.92 -31.17
CA GLU A 425 25.95 6.36 -32.14
C GLU A 425 27.35 5.87 -31.75
N LYS A 426 27.69 5.94 -30.45
CA LYS A 426 28.99 5.48 -29.90
C LYS A 426 29.19 3.98 -30.00
N TYR A 427 28.12 3.21 -29.83
CA TYR A 427 28.19 1.74 -29.75
C TYR A 427 27.24 1.08 -30.76
N PRO A 428 27.57 1.06 -32.06
CA PRO A 428 26.80 0.36 -33.08
C PRO A 428 26.50 -1.11 -32.73
N PRO A 429 25.41 -1.71 -33.27
CA PRO A 429 25.08 -3.12 -33.01
C PRO A 429 26.19 -4.07 -33.45
N GLY A 430 26.39 -5.16 -32.70
CA GLY A 430 27.37 -6.21 -33.01
C GLY A 430 28.77 -5.99 -32.39
N MET A 431 28.99 -4.90 -31.65
CA MET A 431 30.24 -4.68 -30.91
C MET A 431 30.24 -5.47 -29.62
N THR A 432 31.35 -6.11 -29.27
CA THR A 432 31.51 -6.65 -27.91
C THR A 432 32.05 -5.55 -27.00
N ILE A 433 31.29 -5.22 -25.96
CA ILE A 433 31.70 -4.20 -24.98
C ILE A 433 31.63 -4.76 -23.57
N ALA A 434 32.42 -4.16 -22.67
CA ALA A 434 32.33 -4.37 -21.23
C ALA A 434 31.96 -3.06 -20.54
N ILE A 435 30.88 -3.07 -19.77
CA ILE A 435 30.51 -1.97 -18.88
C ILE A 435 31.09 -2.27 -17.50
N ASP A 436 31.96 -1.39 -17.01
CA ASP A 436 32.51 -1.47 -15.66
C ASP A 436 31.98 -0.31 -14.82
N THR A 437 31.15 -0.59 -13.81
CA THR A 437 30.55 0.45 -12.96
C THR A 437 31.49 0.93 -11.85
N VAL A 438 32.57 0.19 -11.56
CA VAL A 438 33.60 0.57 -10.60
C VAL A 438 34.57 1.55 -11.25
N GLU A 439 35.07 1.19 -12.43
CA GLU A 439 35.98 2.03 -13.22
C GLU A 439 35.25 3.05 -14.09
N ARG A 440 33.91 2.97 -14.16
CA ARG A 440 33.00 3.82 -14.93
C ARG A 440 33.41 4.05 -16.38
N ARG A 441 33.82 2.97 -17.05
CA ARG A 441 34.16 2.99 -18.47
C ARG A 441 33.46 1.88 -19.22
N VAL A 442 33.20 2.15 -20.48
CA VAL A 442 32.78 1.14 -21.46
C VAL A 442 34.01 0.79 -22.28
N GLU A 443 34.48 -0.45 -22.17
CA GLU A 443 35.62 -0.97 -22.92
C GLU A 443 35.11 -1.65 -24.18
N ILE A 444 35.62 -1.26 -25.35
CA ILE A 444 35.37 -2.00 -26.60
C ILE A 444 36.36 -3.17 -26.66
N LEU A 445 35.82 -4.39 -26.64
CA LEU A 445 36.61 -5.61 -26.72
C LEU A 445 36.73 -6.01 -28.20
N THR A 446 37.92 -5.84 -28.78
CA THR A 446 38.19 -6.30 -30.16
C THR A 446 38.44 -7.81 -30.17
N ALA A 447 37.95 -8.51 -31.20
CA ALA A 447 38.10 -9.96 -31.37
C ALA A 447 39.57 -10.45 -31.49
N THR A 448 40.52 -9.54 -31.62
CA THR A 448 41.96 -9.81 -31.60
C THR A 448 42.50 -9.71 -30.17
N GLY A 449 42.20 -10.70 -29.34
CA GLY A 449 42.50 -10.65 -27.91
C GLY A 449 42.71 -11.99 -27.19
N LEU A 450 42.94 -13.11 -27.91
CA LEU A 450 43.73 -14.20 -27.34
C LEU A 450 45.19 -13.73 -27.37
N ARG A 451 45.66 -13.12 -26.28
CA ARG A 451 47.10 -12.95 -26.07
C ARG A 451 47.71 -14.36 -26.01
N GLU A 452 48.60 -14.68 -26.95
CA GLU A 452 49.46 -15.84 -26.82
C GLU A 452 50.17 -15.78 -25.45
N PRO A 453 50.26 -16.90 -24.72
CA PRO A 453 51.06 -16.93 -23.51
C PRO A 453 52.52 -16.60 -23.86
N PRO A 454 53.23 -15.87 -23.00
CA PRO A 454 54.60 -15.47 -23.29
C PRO A 454 55.44 -16.73 -23.56
N SER A 455 56.09 -16.75 -24.72
CA SER A 455 57.13 -17.72 -25.04
C SER A 455 58.22 -17.59 -23.98
N VAL A 456 58.63 -18.72 -23.42
CA VAL A 456 59.72 -18.86 -22.44
C VAL A 456 61.02 -18.23 -22.93
#